data_AF-A0A3L6NNE4-F1
#
_entry.id   AF-A0A3L6NNE4-F1
#
_cell.length_a   1.000
_cell.length_b   1.000
_cell.length_c   1.000
_cell.angle_alpha   90.00
_cell.angle_beta   90.00
_cell.angle_gamma   90.00
#
_symmetry.space_group_name_H-M   'P 1'
#
loop_
_entity.id
_entity.type
_entity.pdbx_description
1 polymer ?
#
loop_
_entity_poly.entity_id
_entity_poly.type
_entity_poly.pdbx_seq_one_letter_code
_entity_poly.pdbx_strand_id
1 'polypeptide(L)'
;MKLFALLRLFILILPSIFQQVDASSPTTAQRLEDASQCAIKCFSHFVDKPTFSTANKERICHDHKLSNAVASSIRIACPIRDLFDFLKLEQTNCGRPELDNDHNIRGINYTILGIAVFSIVLRTVTKSYRFSQWGADDYLIIAASVFTGVQCIIMGLMTFAGLGRNIWTLDDSTITTFHIYLLVVQYAYVLSLCLIKLSILYFFLRTFPDPTFRLIIKGTIAFNIVTTIIVTICGALQRQPIHLLWDGWKEYPPRGITLNIPAIIFFHAGVNIALDVWMFALPLTQLYSLGLQPKKKAGVMVIFGVGIL
;
A
#
# COMPACT_ATOMS: atom_id res chain seq x y z
N MET A 1 -24.85 23.53 17.88
CA MET A 1 -24.02 24.72 17.60
C MET A 1 -22.53 24.56 17.93
N LYS A 2 -22.11 23.89 19.02
CA LYS A 2 -20.67 23.71 19.34
C LYS A 2 -19.90 22.76 18.41
N LEU A 3 -20.57 21.82 17.72
CA LEU A 3 -19.97 20.88 16.78
C LEU A 3 -19.48 21.54 15.46
N PHE A 4 -20.17 22.61 15.01
CA PHE A 4 -19.80 23.37 13.82
C PHE A 4 -18.58 24.29 14.04
N ALA A 5 -18.29 24.65 15.30
CA ALA A 5 -17.13 25.46 15.66
C ALA A 5 -15.83 24.63 15.65
N LEU A 6 -15.90 23.35 16.07
CA LEU A 6 -14.77 22.41 16.01
C LEU A 6 -14.44 22.00 14.56
N LEU A 7 -15.46 21.89 13.70
CA LEU A 7 -15.31 21.63 12.26
C LEU A 7 -14.61 22.77 11.49
N ARG A 8 -14.78 24.03 11.92
CA ARG A 8 -14.07 25.18 11.32
C ARG A 8 -12.62 25.31 11.80
N LEU A 9 -12.31 24.85 13.01
CA LEU A 9 -10.95 24.90 13.55
C LEU A 9 -10.00 23.90 12.86
N PHE A 10 -10.52 22.76 12.41
CA PHE A 10 -9.74 21.71 11.74
C PHE A 10 -9.41 22.03 10.27
N ILE A 11 -10.20 22.90 9.62
CA ILE A 11 -10.01 23.33 8.22
C ILE A 11 -8.90 24.42 8.10
N LEU A 12 -8.54 25.09 9.20
CA LEU A 12 -7.63 26.24 9.17
C LEU A 12 -6.15 25.92 9.49
N ILE A 13 -5.81 24.67 9.84
CA ILE A 13 -4.43 24.31 10.27
C ILE A 13 -3.67 23.54 9.16
N LEU A 14 -4.27 23.34 7.98
CA LEU A 14 -3.69 22.47 6.94
C LEU A 14 -2.71 23.11 5.92
N PRO A 15 -2.41 24.42 5.90
CA PRO A 15 -1.32 24.92 5.05
C PRO A 15 -0.32 25.78 5.85
N SER A 16 0.56 25.18 6.64
CA SER A 16 1.67 25.94 7.26
C SER A 16 2.98 25.17 7.46
N ILE A 17 3.17 24.03 6.79
CA ILE A 17 4.48 23.37 6.76
C ILE A 17 4.92 23.24 5.30
N PHE A 18 5.16 24.38 4.67
CA PHE A 18 6.03 24.49 3.51
C PHE A 18 7.25 25.27 3.98
N GLN A 19 8.34 24.55 4.21
CA GLN A 19 9.65 25.19 4.24
C GLN A 19 10.59 24.35 3.38
N GLN A 20 11.08 25.03 2.35
CA GLN A 20 11.96 24.56 1.31
C GLN A 20 13.33 24.25 1.94
N VAL A 21 13.83 23.03 1.72
CA VAL A 21 15.22 22.66 2.06
C VAL A 21 16.00 22.63 0.76
N ASP A 22 16.92 23.59 0.61
CA ASP A 22 17.88 23.63 -0.48
C ASP A 22 18.90 22.50 -0.33
N ALA A 23 18.90 21.56 -1.27
CA ALA A 23 19.94 20.56 -1.41
C ALA A 23 21.06 21.13 -2.31
N SER A 24 22.24 21.33 -1.71
CA SER A 24 23.47 21.61 -2.43
C SER A 24 24.07 20.28 -2.93
N SER A 25 24.18 20.13 -4.24
CA SER A 25 24.75 18.96 -4.90
C SER A 25 26.19 19.23 -5.36
N PRO A 26 27.16 18.33 -5.12
CA PRO A 26 28.43 18.34 -5.83
C PRO A 26 28.27 17.73 -7.23
N THR A 27 29.15 18.15 -8.13
CA THR A 27 29.16 18.06 -9.60
C THR A 27 28.98 16.65 -10.21
N THR A 28 27.91 16.50 -11.01
CA THR A 28 27.40 15.30 -11.69
C THR A 28 28.18 14.88 -12.95
N ALA A 29 28.96 15.79 -13.55
CA ALA A 29 29.48 15.64 -14.91
C ALA A 29 30.47 14.47 -15.10
N GLN A 30 31.21 14.09 -14.06
CA GLN A 30 32.31 13.14 -14.18
C GLN A 30 31.89 11.66 -14.08
N ARG A 31 30.62 11.37 -13.72
CA ARG A 31 30.08 9.99 -13.64
C ARG A 31 29.30 9.56 -14.88
N LEU A 32 28.95 10.49 -15.78
CA LEU A 32 28.10 10.23 -16.94
C LEU A 32 28.82 9.52 -18.09
N GLU A 33 30.14 9.67 -18.24
CA GLU A 33 30.86 9.10 -19.39
C GLU A 33 31.04 7.58 -19.28
N ASP A 34 31.45 7.06 -18.12
CA ASP A 34 31.66 5.62 -17.91
C ASP A 34 30.33 4.83 -17.78
N ALA A 35 29.32 5.44 -17.16
CA ALA A 35 27.98 4.86 -16.95
C ALA A 35 27.18 4.67 -18.26
N SER A 36 27.48 5.46 -19.31
CA SER A 36 26.75 5.34 -20.59
C SER A 36 27.22 4.15 -21.44
N GLN A 37 28.50 3.77 -21.36
CA GLN A 37 29.10 2.81 -22.29
C GLN A 37 28.57 1.39 -22.10
N CYS A 38 28.30 0.97 -20.85
CA CYS A 38 27.74 -0.34 -20.55
C CYS A 38 26.34 -0.50 -21.15
N ALA A 39 25.47 0.51 -20.99
CA ALA A 39 24.12 0.50 -21.53
C ALA A 39 24.11 0.50 -23.07
N ILE A 40 25.00 1.26 -23.71
CA ILE A 40 25.14 1.29 -25.18
C ILE A 40 25.53 -0.08 -25.72
N LYS A 41 26.44 -0.81 -25.05
CA LYS A 41 26.83 -2.17 -25.44
C LYS A 41 25.67 -3.16 -25.36
N CYS A 42 24.83 -3.04 -24.32
CA CYS A 42 23.63 -3.86 -24.21
C CYS A 42 22.60 -3.52 -25.30
N PHE A 43 22.38 -2.24 -25.58
CA PHE A 43 21.42 -1.79 -26.60
C PHE A 43 21.82 -2.23 -28.02
N SER A 44 23.07 -1.97 -28.42
CA SER A 44 23.61 -2.35 -29.74
C SER A 44 23.47 -3.85 -30.02
N HIS A 45 23.75 -4.70 -29.02
CA HIS A 45 23.58 -6.16 -29.14
C HIS A 45 22.17 -6.60 -29.61
N PHE A 46 21.11 -5.86 -29.28
CA PHE A 46 19.75 -6.19 -29.73
C PHE A 46 19.34 -5.45 -31.00
N VAL A 47 19.80 -4.21 -31.20
CA VAL A 47 19.43 -3.39 -32.36
C VAL A 47 20.18 -3.80 -33.63
N ASP A 48 21.42 -4.30 -33.50
CA ASP A 48 22.24 -4.74 -34.64
C ASP A 48 21.75 -6.07 -35.24
N LYS A 49 20.80 -6.76 -34.59
CA LYS A 49 20.18 -7.94 -35.17
C LYS A 49 19.47 -7.56 -36.49
N PRO A 50 19.49 -8.45 -37.51
CA PRO A 50 18.94 -8.14 -38.83
C PRO A 50 17.46 -7.71 -38.79
N THR A 51 16.72 -8.13 -37.76
CA THR A 51 15.34 -7.72 -37.50
C THR A 51 15.16 -6.22 -37.26
N PHE A 52 16.14 -5.56 -36.64
CA PHE A 52 16.09 -4.15 -36.21
C PHE A 52 17.15 -3.25 -36.85
N SER A 53 18.12 -3.82 -37.58
CA SER A 53 19.19 -3.06 -38.25
C SER A 53 18.69 -1.98 -39.22
N THR A 54 17.50 -2.15 -39.80
CA THR A 54 16.85 -1.15 -40.68
C THR A 54 15.62 -0.51 -40.03
N ALA A 55 15.40 -0.71 -38.73
CA ALA A 55 14.21 -0.20 -38.05
C ALA A 55 14.30 1.31 -37.81
N ASN A 56 13.26 2.03 -38.20
CA ASN A 56 13.10 3.44 -37.84
C ASN A 56 12.86 3.59 -36.34
N LYS A 57 13.16 4.79 -35.83
CA LYS A 57 12.96 5.19 -34.43
C LYS A 57 11.59 4.80 -33.88
N GLU A 58 10.51 5.02 -34.65
CA GLU A 58 9.14 4.68 -34.25
C GLU A 58 8.97 3.17 -34.00
N ARG A 59 9.51 2.32 -34.88
CA ARG A 59 9.43 0.87 -34.73
C ARG A 59 10.16 0.38 -33.48
N ILE A 60 11.30 1.00 -33.15
CA ILE A 60 12.04 0.71 -31.92
C ILE A 60 11.23 1.14 -30.69
N CYS A 61 10.62 2.32 -30.74
CA CYS A 61 9.82 2.87 -29.64
C CYS A 61 8.50 2.13 -29.38
N HIS A 62 7.94 1.43 -30.38
CA HIS A 62 6.72 0.64 -30.24
C HIS A 62 6.97 -0.83 -29.89
N ASP A 63 8.21 -1.32 -29.98
CA ASP A 63 8.52 -2.71 -29.66
C ASP A 63 8.82 -2.90 -28.16
N HIS A 64 7.80 -3.25 -27.40
CA HIS A 64 7.92 -3.54 -25.97
C HIS A 64 8.79 -4.77 -25.67
N LYS A 65 8.89 -5.75 -26.58
CA LYS A 65 9.75 -6.92 -26.37
C LYS A 65 11.22 -6.52 -26.43
N LEU A 66 11.56 -5.65 -27.38
CA LEU A 66 12.91 -5.08 -27.50
C LEU A 66 13.26 -4.23 -26.28
N SER A 67 12.42 -3.25 -25.90
CA SER A 67 12.67 -2.38 -24.74
C SER A 67 12.84 -3.21 -23.45
N ASN A 68 11.99 -4.20 -23.21
CA ASN A 68 12.11 -5.09 -22.05
C ASN A 68 13.39 -5.95 -22.09
N ALA A 69 13.77 -6.47 -23.26
CA ALA A 69 14.99 -7.26 -23.41
C ALA A 69 16.25 -6.41 -23.15
N VAL A 70 16.32 -5.20 -23.71
CA VAL A 70 17.43 -4.27 -23.46
C VAL A 70 17.49 -3.88 -21.99
N ALA A 71 16.37 -3.45 -21.41
CA ALA A 71 16.30 -3.08 -19.99
C ALA A 71 16.73 -4.25 -19.08
N SER A 72 16.33 -5.48 -19.40
CA SER A 72 16.76 -6.67 -18.65
C SER A 72 18.26 -6.93 -18.76
N SER A 73 18.86 -6.72 -19.94
CA SER A 73 20.29 -6.86 -20.17
C SER A 73 21.09 -5.82 -19.39
N ILE A 74 20.68 -4.55 -19.45
CA ILE A 74 21.33 -3.45 -18.72
C ILE A 74 21.23 -3.70 -17.21
N ARG A 75 20.06 -4.13 -16.73
CA ARG A 75 19.85 -4.42 -15.31
C ARG A 75 20.79 -5.50 -14.77
N ILE A 76 21.15 -6.49 -15.58
CA ILE A 76 22.02 -7.61 -15.18
C ILE A 76 23.50 -7.25 -15.32
N ALA A 77 23.87 -6.54 -16.39
CA ALA A 77 25.27 -6.32 -16.75
C ALA A 77 25.85 -5.00 -16.23
N CYS A 78 25.01 -4.01 -15.94
CA CYS A 78 25.40 -2.63 -15.63
C CYS A 78 24.90 -2.20 -14.24
N PRO A 79 25.53 -1.17 -13.64
CA PRO A 79 24.98 -0.47 -12.48
C PRO A 79 23.51 -0.06 -12.68
N ILE A 80 22.74 -0.02 -11.60
CA ILE A 80 21.31 0.34 -11.67
C ILE A 80 21.07 1.76 -12.19
N ARG A 81 22.04 2.67 -12.02
CA ARG A 81 21.94 4.04 -12.50
C ARG A 81 21.95 4.11 -14.03
N ASP A 82 22.77 3.30 -14.69
CA ASP A 82 22.80 3.19 -16.16
C ASP A 82 21.45 2.74 -16.72
N LEU A 83 20.74 1.85 -16.00
CA LEU A 83 19.38 1.46 -16.37
C LEU A 83 18.41 2.64 -16.29
N PHE A 84 18.46 3.42 -15.21
CA PHE A 84 17.58 4.57 -15.07
C PHE A 84 17.88 5.66 -16.10
N ASP A 85 19.15 5.94 -16.38
CA ASP A 85 19.56 6.89 -17.42
C ASP A 85 19.12 6.42 -18.81
N PHE A 86 19.25 5.13 -19.10
CA PHE A 86 18.73 4.52 -20.32
C PHE A 86 17.20 4.68 -20.45
N LEU A 87 16.44 4.37 -19.39
CA LEU A 87 14.98 4.49 -19.39
C LEU A 87 14.53 5.96 -19.57
N LYS A 88 15.23 6.89 -18.94
CA LYS A 88 15.00 8.33 -19.12
C LYS A 88 15.25 8.75 -20.56
N LEU A 89 16.37 8.32 -21.14
CA LEU A 89 16.72 8.61 -22.53
C LEU A 89 15.73 7.97 -23.52
N GLU A 90 15.33 6.72 -23.30
CA GLU A 90 14.30 6.04 -24.10
C GLU A 90 13.00 6.86 -24.07
N GLN A 91 12.56 7.27 -22.87
CA GLN A 91 11.34 8.06 -22.70
C GLN A 91 11.40 9.38 -23.49
N THR A 92 12.48 10.16 -23.35
CA THR A 92 12.67 11.42 -24.07
C THR A 92 12.75 11.21 -25.57
N ASN A 93 13.50 10.22 -26.02
CA ASN A 93 13.65 9.93 -27.45
C ASN A 93 12.33 9.47 -28.07
N CYS A 94 11.59 8.60 -27.40
CA CYS A 94 10.30 8.11 -27.89
C CYS A 94 9.14 9.11 -27.68
N GLY A 95 9.40 10.30 -27.14
CA GLY A 95 8.38 11.33 -26.94
C GLY A 95 7.26 10.91 -25.99
N ARG A 96 7.54 9.99 -25.05
CA ARG A 96 6.54 9.52 -24.08
C ARG A 96 6.38 10.57 -22.97
N PRO A 97 5.15 10.94 -22.59
CA PRO A 97 4.92 11.92 -21.52
C PRO A 97 5.47 11.38 -20.18
N GLU A 98 5.95 12.27 -19.34
CA GLU A 98 6.28 11.93 -17.95
C GLU A 98 5.01 11.49 -17.23
N LEU A 99 5.09 10.36 -16.53
CA LEU A 99 4.00 9.89 -15.69
C LEU A 99 4.01 10.71 -14.41
N ASP A 100 2.98 11.53 -14.19
CA ASP A 100 2.76 12.24 -12.93
C ASP A 100 1.30 12.12 -12.51
N ASN A 101 1.04 11.22 -11.56
CA ASN A 101 -0.28 10.94 -11.02
C ASN A 101 -0.42 11.31 -9.54
N ASP A 102 0.51 12.11 -9.02
CA ASP A 102 0.59 12.48 -7.61
C ASP A 102 -0.70 13.15 -7.08
N HIS A 103 -1.30 14.06 -7.84
CA HIS A 103 -2.54 14.77 -7.50
C HIS A 103 -3.73 13.81 -7.42
N ASN A 104 -3.85 12.89 -8.37
CA ASN A 104 -4.92 11.90 -8.40
C ASN A 104 -4.82 10.95 -7.21
N ILE A 105 -3.60 10.46 -6.91
CA ILE A 105 -3.33 9.57 -5.78
C ILE A 105 -3.66 10.26 -4.45
N ARG A 106 -3.21 11.51 -4.27
CA ARG A 106 -3.52 12.31 -3.07
C ARG A 106 -5.02 12.56 -2.93
N GLY A 107 -5.70 12.92 -4.01
CA GLY A 107 -7.14 13.16 -4.04
C GLY A 107 -7.91 11.94 -3.53
N ILE A 108 -7.68 10.77 -4.14
CA ILE A 108 -8.34 9.53 -3.76
C ILE A 108 -8.06 9.18 -2.29
N ASN A 109 -6.80 9.25 -1.88
CA ASN A 109 -6.38 8.92 -0.51
C ASN A 109 -7.07 9.79 0.54
N TYR A 110 -7.06 11.12 0.36
CA TYR A 110 -7.68 12.04 1.31
C TYR A 110 -9.20 11.98 1.30
N THR A 111 -9.83 11.71 0.14
CA THR A 111 -11.28 11.49 0.08
C THR A 111 -11.70 10.26 0.88
N ILE A 112 -11.01 9.12 0.70
CA ILE A 112 -11.29 7.88 1.45
C ILE A 112 -11.05 8.08 2.95
N LEU A 113 -9.94 8.73 3.32
CA LEU A 113 -9.67 9.07 4.72
C LEU A 113 -10.78 9.95 5.32
N GLY A 114 -11.25 10.96 4.57
CA GLY A 114 -12.34 11.83 5.01
C GLY A 114 -13.63 11.07 5.31
N ILE A 115 -14.00 10.12 4.44
CA ILE A 115 -15.16 9.24 4.64
C ILE A 115 -14.98 8.35 5.88
N ALA A 116 -13.80 7.75 6.03
CA ALA A 116 -13.48 6.89 7.17
C ALA A 116 -13.56 7.67 8.50
N VAL A 117 -12.89 8.83 8.58
CA VAL A 117 -12.91 9.70 9.77
C VAL A 117 -14.33 10.15 10.09
N PHE A 118 -15.11 10.54 9.07
CA PHE A 118 -16.52 10.92 9.27
C PHE A 118 -17.34 9.77 9.87
N SER A 119 -17.19 8.55 9.36
CA SER A 119 -17.87 7.35 9.88
C SER A 119 -17.50 7.06 11.34
N ILE A 120 -16.21 7.16 11.68
CA ILE A 120 -15.71 6.91 13.04
C ILE A 120 -16.17 7.99 14.02
N VAL A 121 -16.17 9.26 13.60
CA VAL A 121 -16.69 10.36 14.40
C VAL A 121 -18.18 10.15 14.68
N LEU A 122 -18.97 9.81 13.65
CA LEU A 122 -20.40 9.50 13.81
C LEU A 122 -20.61 8.34 14.79
N ARG A 123 -19.83 7.26 14.68
CA ARG A 123 -19.87 6.10 15.59
C ARG A 123 -19.52 6.49 17.04
N THR A 124 -18.47 7.28 17.22
CA THR A 124 -17.99 7.69 18.54
C THR A 124 -18.99 8.63 19.21
N VAL A 125 -19.55 9.57 18.45
CA VAL A 125 -20.58 10.51 18.91
C VAL A 125 -21.84 9.76 19.32
N THR A 126 -22.39 8.91 18.46
CA THR A 126 -23.60 8.13 18.76
C THR A 126 -23.44 7.27 20.02
N LYS A 127 -22.26 6.69 20.25
CA LYS A 127 -21.99 5.92 21.46
C LYS A 127 -21.84 6.79 22.70
N SER A 128 -21.17 7.94 22.57
CA SER A 128 -20.96 8.90 23.66
C SER A 128 -22.26 9.54 24.16
N TYR A 129 -23.25 9.74 23.28
CA TYR A 129 -24.58 10.24 23.64
C TYR A 129 -25.53 9.16 24.22
N ARG A 130 -24.96 8.09 24.81
CA ARG A 130 -25.61 7.04 25.66
C ARG A 130 -26.48 5.97 24.98
N PHE A 131 -26.32 5.69 23.69
CA PHE A 131 -27.06 4.57 23.07
C PHE A 131 -26.51 3.17 23.40
N SER A 132 -25.29 3.01 23.94
CA SER A 132 -24.73 1.70 24.31
C SER A 132 -23.47 1.81 25.18
N GLN A 133 -23.17 0.80 26.01
CA GLN A 133 -21.91 0.71 26.77
C GLN A 133 -20.71 0.48 25.83
N TRP A 134 -19.56 1.08 26.19
CA TRP A 134 -18.27 0.84 25.54
C TRP A 134 -17.86 -0.62 25.68
N GLY A 135 -17.44 -1.22 24.57
CA GLY A 135 -16.93 -2.60 24.51
C GLY A 135 -15.54 -2.63 23.91
N ALA A 136 -14.90 -3.80 23.98
CA ALA A 136 -13.60 -4.03 23.36
C ALA A 136 -13.62 -3.72 21.85
N ASP A 137 -14.76 -3.93 21.19
CA ASP A 137 -14.97 -3.63 19.77
C ASP A 137 -14.72 -2.15 19.44
N ASP A 138 -15.08 -1.21 20.31
CA ASP A 138 -14.92 0.22 20.05
C ASP A 138 -13.47 0.67 20.20
N TYR A 139 -12.76 0.16 21.21
CA TYR A 139 -11.35 0.49 21.38
C TYR A 139 -10.51 -0.03 20.22
N LEU A 140 -10.84 -1.24 19.71
CA LEU A 140 -10.16 -1.84 18.57
C LEU A 140 -10.41 -1.07 17.27
N ILE A 141 -11.64 -0.60 17.01
CA ILE A 141 -11.91 0.19 15.79
C ILE A 141 -11.27 1.59 15.86
N ILE A 142 -11.22 2.21 17.03
CA ILE A 142 -10.49 3.47 17.24
C ILE A 142 -9.00 3.25 17.01
N ALA A 143 -8.41 2.19 17.58
CA ALA A 143 -7.02 1.85 17.32
C ALA A 143 -6.76 1.61 15.82
N ALA A 144 -7.63 0.84 15.15
CA ALA A 144 -7.53 0.61 13.70
C ALA A 144 -7.53 1.93 12.91
N SER A 145 -8.41 2.87 13.29
CA SER A 145 -8.49 4.17 12.63
C SER A 145 -7.23 5.00 12.72
N VAL A 146 -6.51 4.91 13.84
CA VAL A 146 -5.23 5.58 14.02
C VAL A 146 -4.20 5.01 13.05
N PHE A 147 -4.10 3.68 12.94
CA PHE A 147 -3.20 3.04 11.97
C PHE A 147 -3.57 3.37 10.52
N THR A 148 -4.85 3.37 10.17
CA THR A 148 -5.32 3.81 8.84
C THR A 148 -4.98 5.28 8.58
N GLY A 149 -5.12 6.16 9.59
CA GLY A 149 -4.73 7.57 9.50
C GLY A 149 -3.23 7.73 9.25
N VAL A 150 -2.39 7.01 10.00
CA VAL A 150 -0.93 6.97 9.77
C VAL A 150 -0.64 6.50 8.35
N GLN A 151 -1.25 5.40 7.91
CA GLN A 151 -1.09 4.87 6.55
C GLN A 151 -1.42 5.93 5.49
N CYS A 152 -2.56 6.60 5.60
CA CYS A 152 -2.98 7.65 4.66
C CYS A 152 -2.02 8.84 4.66
N ILE A 153 -1.57 9.30 5.83
CA ILE A 153 -0.62 10.42 5.93
C ILE A 153 0.70 10.05 5.26
N ILE A 154 1.27 8.89 5.59
CA ILE A 154 2.54 8.43 5.00
C ILE A 154 2.38 8.22 3.49
N MET A 155 1.26 7.67 3.01
CA MET A 155 1.01 7.54 1.57
C MET A 155 0.91 8.90 0.86
N GLY A 156 0.38 9.93 1.54
CA GLY A 156 0.44 11.32 1.06
C GLY A 156 1.86 11.90 1.05
N LEU A 157 2.73 11.51 1.98
CA LEU A 157 4.15 11.87 1.94
C LEU A 157 4.90 11.13 0.82
N MET A 158 4.52 9.88 0.54
CA MET A 158 5.10 9.09 -0.54
C MET A 158 4.92 9.72 -1.92
N THR A 159 3.85 10.49 -2.16
CA THR A 159 3.69 11.22 -3.43
C THR A 159 4.74 12.30 -3.63
N PHE A 160 5.22 12.93 -2.56
CA PHE A 160 6.37 13.83 -2.63
C PHE A 160 7.69 13.06 -2.81
N ALA A 161 7.75 11.82 -2.33
CA ALA A 161 8.87 10.90 -2.54
C ALA A 161 8.79 10.11 -3.88
N GLY A 162 7.93 10.52 -4.82
CA GLY A 162 7.86 9.95 -6.17
C GLY A 162 6.80 8.88 -6.41
N LEU A 163 5.88 8.64 -5.47
CA LEU A 163 4.71 7.78 -5.71
C LEU A 163 3.85 8.36 -6.85
N GLY A 164 3.67 7.59 -7.92
CA GLY A 164 2.95 8.02 -9.11
C GLY A 164 3.85 8.65 -10.18
N ARG A 165 5.18 8.66 -9.98
CA ARG A 165 6.18 9.10 -10.95
C ARG A 165 7.10 7.96 -11.37
N ASN A 166 7.77 8.14 -12.51
CA ASN A 166 8.74 7.17 -12.99
C ASN A 166 9.99 7.14 -12.09
N ILE A 167 10.46 5.94 -11.71
CA ILE A 167 11.57 5.80 -10.76
C ILE A 167 12.89 6.45 -11.26
N TRP A 168 13.10 6.49 -12.57
CA TRP A 168 14.30 7.07 -13.19
C TRP A 168 14.33 8.61 -13.18
N THR A 169 13.27 9.27 -12.73
CA THR A 169 13.27 10.73 -12.51
C THR A 169 13.63 11.11 -11.07
N LEU A 170 13.95 10.13 -10.21
CA LEU A 170 14.17 10.32 -8.77
C LEU A 170 15.65 10.20 -8.36
N ASP A 171 16.01 10.98 -7.34
CA ASP A 171 17.31 10.92 -6.69
C ASP A 171 17.46 9.68 -5.78
N ASP A 172 18.70 9.26 -5.50
CA ASP A 172 18.96 8.02 -4.73
C ASP A 172 18.37 8.11 -3.31
N SER A 173 18.50 9.28 -2.69
CA SER A 173 17.97 9.55 -1.35
C SER A 173 16.44 9.46 -1.33
N THR A 174 15.79 9.98 -2.38
CA THR A 174 14.33 9.95 -2.55
C THR A 174 13.83 8.53 -2.75
N ILE A 175 14.48 7.72 -3.59
CA ILE A 175 14.13 6.29 -3.78
C ILE A 175 14.30 5.52 -2.46
N THR A 176 15.36 5.78 -1.70
CA THR A 176 15.60 5.13 -0.40
C THR A 176 14.51 5.53 0.60
N THR A 177 14.17 6.82 0.67
CA THR A 177 13.09 7.34 1.53
C THR A 177 11.73 6.74 1.17
N PHE A 178 11.45 6.61 -0.13
CA PHE A 178 10.25 5.95 -0.63
C PHE A 178 10.13 4.51 -0.11
N HIS A 179 11.20 3.73 -0.13
CA HIS A 179 11.18 2.35 0.39
C HIS A 179 10.96 2.33 1.91
N ILE A 180 11.52 3.28 2.66
CA ILE A 180 11.26 3.40 4.11
C ILE A 180 9.78 3.69 4.36
N TYR A 181 9.18 4.64 3.64
CA TYR A 181 7.75 4.93 3.75
C TYR A 181 6.88 3.74 3.35
N LEU A 182 7.27 3.00 2.32
CA LEU A 182 6.58 1.79 1.89
C LEU A 182 6.51 0.75 3.01
N LEU A 183 7.59 0.57 3.78
CA LEU A 183 7.60 -0.34 4.94
C LEU A 183 6.62 0.12 6.02
N VAL A 184 6.62 1.42 6.34
CA VAL A 184 5.68 1.97 7.34
C VAL A 184 4.23 1.76 6.92
N VAL A 185 3.91 2.04 5.64
CA VAL A 185 2.58 1.80 5.06
C VAL A 185 2.21 0.32 5.11
N GLN A 186 3.13 -0.58 4.77
CA GLN A 186 2.92 -2.03 4.82
C GLN A 186 2.55 -2.51 6.22
N TYR A 187 3.30 -2.11 7.26
CA TYR A 187 3.00 -2.51 8.64
C TYR A 187 1.72 -1.88 9.17
N ALA A 188 1.51 -0.59 8.91
CA ALA A 188 0.28 0.10 9.32
C ALA A 188 -0.96 -0.56 8.70
N TYR A 189 -0.87 -0.98 7.43
CA TYR A 189 -1.93 -1.69 6.72
C TYR A 189 -2.22 -3.08 7.29
N VAL A 190 -1.19 -3.89 7.55
CA VAL A 190 -1.37 -5.23 8.14
C VAL A 190 -2.01 -5.14 9.53
N LEU A 191 -1.56 -4.18 10.34
CA LEU A 191 -2.12 -3.94 11.68
C LEU A 191 -3.55 -3.39 11.64
N SER A 192 -3.86 -2.47 10.72
CA SER A 192 -5.20 -1.90 10.60
C SER A 192 -6.22 -2.98 10.21
N LEU A 193 -5.92 -3.83 9.23
CA LEU A 193 -6.76 -4.96 8.85
C LEU A 193 -7.02 -5.92 10.02
N CYS A 194 -5.97 -6.27 10.77
CA CYS A 194 -6.10 -7.14 11.92
C CYS A 194 -7.04 -6.54 12.98
N LEU A 195 -6.85 -5.26 13.32
CA LEU A 195 -7.66 -4.57 14.33
C LEU A 195 -9.13 -4.39 13.91
N ILE A 196 -9.40 -4.11 12.64
CA ILE A 196 -10.78 -4.05 12.10
C ILE A 196 -11.47 -5.40 12.28
N LYS A 197 -10.81 -6.50 11.89
CA LYS A 197 -11.37 -7.85 12.02
C LYS A 197 -11.60 -8.23 13.48
N LEU A 198 -10.66 -7.90 14.36
CA LEU A 198 -10.82 -8.09 15.79
C LEU A 198 -12.04 -7.31 16.31
N SER A 199 -12.20 -6.03 15.94
CA SER A 199 -13.36 -5.23 16.35
C SER A 199 -14.69 -5.92 16.00
N ILE A 200 -14.83 -6.42 14.78
CA ILE A 200 -16.03 -7.13 14.31
C ILE A 200 -16.23 -8.45 15.09
N LEU A 201 -15.18 -9.25 15.28
CA LEU A 201 -15.27 -10.52 16.00
C LEU A 201 -15.63 -10.33 17.48
N TYR A 202 -15.08 -9.31 18.14
CA TYR A 202 -15.47 -8.95 19.51
C TYR A 202 -16.91 -8.45 19.58
N PHE A 203 -17.38 -7.72 18.56
CA PHE A 203 -18.78 -7.34 18.44
C PHE A 203 -19.70 -8.57 18.31
N PHE A 204 -19.29 -9.60 17.56
CA PHE A 204 -20.04 -10.86 17.49
C PHE A 204 -20.08 -11.60 18.83
N LEU A 205 -18.95 -11.67 19.56
CA LEU A 205 -18.91 -12.29 20.90
C LEU A 205 -19.86 -11.59 21.88
N ARG A 206 -19.96 -10.27 21.80
CA ARG A 206 -20.86 -9.47 22.63
C ARG A 206 -22.34 -9.67 22.27
N THR A 207 -22.64 -9.81 20.98
CA THR A 207 -24.02 -9.83 20.46
C THR A 207 -24.65 -11.21 20.59
N PHE A 208 -23.91 -12.28 20.31
CA PHE A 208 -24.44 -13.64 20.27
C PHE A 208 -24.04 -14.43 21.53
N PRO A 209 -25.01 -14.97 22.29
CA PRO A 209 -24.73 -15.72 23.52
C PRO A 209 -24.38 -17.20 23.29
N ASP A 210 -24.61 -17.75 22.09
CA ASP A 210 -24.44 -19.17 21.78
C ASP A 210 -22.99 -19.67 22.05
N PRO A 211 -22.80 -20.72 22.89
CA PRO A 211 -21.48 -21.16 23.32
C PRO A 211 -20.63 -21.74 22.18
N THR A 212 -21.26 -22.48 21.26
CA THR A 212 -20.58 -23.08 20.10
C THR A 212 -20.08 -22.00 19.14
N PHE A 213 -20.92 -21.02 18.85
CA PHE A 213 -20.57 -19.86 18.04
C PHE A 213 -19.45 -19.03 18.66
N ARG A 214 -19.49 -18.83 19.98
CA ARG A 214 -18.40 -18.15 20.72
C ARG A 214 -17.08 -18.88 20.62
N LEU A 215 -17.07 -20.21 20.63
CA LEU A 215 -15.86 -21.01 20.43
C LEU A 215 -15.28 -20.80 19.03
N ILE A 216 -16.13 -20.84 18.00
CA ILE A 216 -15.75 -20.59 16.61
C ILE A 216 -15.14 -19.20 16.43
N ILE A 217 -15.76 -18.16 17.03
CA ILE A 217 -15.23 -16.80 16.96
C ILE A 217 -13.87 -16.69 17.67
N LYS A 218 -13.71 -17.27 18.86
CA LYS A 218 -12.42 -17.28 19.57
C LYS A 218 -11.32 -17.96 18.73
N GLY A 219 -11.65 -19.05 18.05
CA GLY A 219 -10.75 -19.69 17.09
C GLY A 219 -10.38 -18.77 15.93
N THR A 220 -11.37 -18.05 15.37
CA THR A 220 -11.16 -17.08 14.28
C THR A 220 -10.28 -15.90 14.72
N ILE A 221 -10.47 -15.40 15.95
CA ILE A 221 -9.63 -14.36 16.55
C ILE A 221 -8.17 -14.84 16.65
N ALA A 222 -7.95 -16.04 17.19
CA ALA A 222 -6.62 -16.61 17.32
C ALA A 222 -5.95 -16.78 15.96
N PHE A 223 -6.68 -17.31 14.97
CA PHE A 223 -6.17 -17.49 13.61
C PHE A 223 -5.80 -16.16 12.94
N ASN A 224 -6.63 -15.12 13.09
CA ASN A 224 -6.35 -13.78 12.55
C ASN A 224 -5.08 -13.18 13.16
N ILE A 225 -4.91 -13.28 14.48
CA ILE A 225 -3.72 -12.79 15.19
C ILE A 225 -2.47 -13.55 14.75
N VAL A 226 -2.52 -14.88 14.73
CA VAL A 226 -1.37 -15.72 14.34
C VAL A 226 -0.94 -15.43 12.91
N THR A 227 -1.89 -15.35 11.97
CA THR A 227 -1.58 -15.02 10.56
C THR A 227 -0.94 -13.64 10.45
N THR A 228 -1.47 -12.64 11.17
CA THR A 228 -0.93 -11.28 11.18
C THR A 228 0.52 -11.26 11.70
N ILE A 229 0.80 -12.01 12.78
CA ILE A 229 2.15 -12.12 13.35
C ILE A 229 3.10 -12.76 12.34
N ILE A 230 2.71 -13.88 11.73
CA ILE A 230 3.53 -14.58 10.72
C ILE A 230 3.86 -13.64 9.56
N VAL A 231 2.88 -12.95 8.99
CA VAL A 231 3.09 -12.03 7.86
C VAL A 231 3.94 -10.83 8.26
N THR A 232 3.77 -10.31 9.48
CA THR A 232 4.61 -9.22 10.01
C THR A 232 6.07 -9.66 10.15
N ILE A 233 6.32 -10.87 10.66
CA ILE A 233 7.68 -11.43 10.76
C ILE A 233 8.26 -11.68 9.37
N CYS A 234 7.49 -12.25 8.44
CA CYS A 234 7.92 -12.44 7.05
C CYS A 234 8.23 -11.10 6.37
N GLY A 235 7.48 -10.03 6.66
CA GLY A 235 7.75 -8.67 6.20
C GLY A 235 9.05 -8.10 6.78
N ALA A 236 9.33 -8.34 8.06
CA ALA A 236 10.56 -7.89 8.71
C ALA A 236 11.79 -8.63 8.20
N LEU A 237 11.63 -9.91 7.88
CA LEU A 237 12.68 -10.79 7.37
C LEU A 237 12.66 -10.90 5.83
N GLN A 238 11.93 -10.01 5.15
CA GLN A 238 11.70 -10.11 3.71
C GLN A 238 13.00 -9.99 2.91
N ARG A 239 14.00 -9.30 3.47
CA ARG A 239 15.39 -9.28 3.00
C ARG A 239 16.37 -9.33 4.16
N GLN A 240 17.51 -9.97 3.96
CA GLN A 240 18.60 -10.07 4.94
C GLN A 240 19.94 -9.78 4.25
N PRO A 241 20.79 -8.88 4.80
CA PRO A 241 20.60 -8.08 6.03
C PRO A 241 19.50 -7.00 5.93
N ILE A 242 18.98 -6.56 7.09
CA ILE A 242 17.80 -5.68 7.20
C ILE A 242 17.96 -4.35 6.44
N HIS A 243 19.17 -3.79 6.34
CA HIS A 243 19.37 -2.53 5.62
C HIS A 243 18.99 -2.61 4.13
N LEU A 244 18.98 -3.82 3.56
CA LEU A 244 18.57 -4.06 2.18
C LEU A 244 17.06 -3.94 1.96
N LEU A 245 16.25 -3.76 3.01
CA LEU A 245 14.83 -3.44 2.85
C LEU A 245 14.63 -2.08 2.17
N TRP A 246 15.52 -1.11 2.43
CA TRP A 246 15.46 0.23 1.83
C TRP A 246 16.60 0.54 0.87
N ASP A 247 17.76 -0.10 1.00
CA ASP A 247 18.91 0.09 0.10
C ASP A 247 19.01 -0.98 -1.01
N GLY A 248 18.20 -2.04 -0.94
CA GLY A 248 18.30 -3.19 -1.84
C GLY A 248 17.94 -2.93 -3.30
N TRP A 249 17.48 -1.71 -3.64
CA TRP A 249 17.24 -1.29 -5.02
C TRP A 249 18.53 -0.86 -5.74
N LYS A 250 19.60 -0.55 -5.00
CA LYS A 250 20.88 -0.05 -5.55
C LYS A 250 21.66 -1.10 -6.35
N GLU A 251 21.38 -2.39 -6.13
CA GLU A 251 22.13 -3.50 -6.71
C GLU A 251 21.19 -4.53 -7.36
N TYR A 252 21.60 -5.09 -8.49
CA TYR A 252 20.93 -6.21 -9.13
C TYR A 252 21.94 -7.25 -9.67
N PRO A 253 21.77 -8.55 -9.40
CA PRO A 253 20.81 -9.10 -8.44
C PRO A 253 21.12 -8.58 -7.02
N PRO A 254 20.10 -8.32 -6.20
CA PRO A 254 20.32 -7.82 -4.86
C PRO A 254 21.13 -8.83 -4.04
N ARG A 255 22.14 -8.35 -3.32
CA ARG A 255 22.89 -9.19 -2.38
C ARG A 255 21.98 -9.70 -1.26
N GLY A 256 22.41 -10.77 -0.60
CA GLY A 256 21.72 -11.31 0.57
C GLY A 256 20.56 -12.25 0.25
N ILE A 257 19.84 -12.65 1.31
CA ILE A 257 18.72 -13.59 1.22
C ILE A 257 17.44 -12.80 1.05
N THR A 258 16.64 -13.15 0.05
CA THR A 258 15.36 -12.50 -0.25
C THR A 258 14.25 -13.53 -0.19
N LEU A 259 13.20 -13.25 0.57
CA LEU A 259 11.98 -14.06 0.56
C LEU A 259 11.18 -13.78 -0.71
N ASN A 260 10.34 -14.74 -1.11
CA ASN A 260 9.44 -14.55 -2.25
C ASN A 260 8.32 -13.55 -1.87
N ILE A 261 8.57 -12.26 -2.10
CA ILE A 261 7.66 -11.16 -1.75
C ILE A 261 6.28 -11.33 -2.40
N PRO A 262 6.17 -11.63 -3.72
CA PRO A 262 4.87 -11.89 -4.33
C PRO A 262 4.11 -13.03 -3.63
N ALA A 263 4.78 -14.13 -3.27
CA ALA A 263 4.12 -15.24 -2.58
C ALA A 263 3.57 -14.83 -1.21
N ILE A 264 4.33 -14.04 -0.43
CA ILE A 264 3.88 -13.52 0.86
C ILE A 264 2.65 -12.62 0.69
N ILE A 265 2.69 -11.70 -0.30
CA ILE A 265 1.59 -10.77 -0.58
C ILE A 265 0.33 -11.53 -1.01
N PHE A 266 0.45 -12.47 -1.96
CA PHE A 266 -0.68 -13.26 -2.44
C PHE A 266 -1.26 -14.16 -1.35
N PHE A 267 -0.42 -14.76 -0.51
CA PHE A 267 -0.87 -15.52 0.65
C PHE A 267 -1.65 -14.63 1.63
N HIS A 268 -1.09 -13.49 2.02
CA HIS A 268 -1.75 -12.57 2.95
C HIS A 268 -3.07 -12.04 2.38
N ALA A 269 -3.11 -11.66 1.09
CA ALA A 269 -4.33 -11.23 0.43
C ALA A 269 -5.39 -12.34 0.40
N GLY A 270 -5.00 -13.55 0.02
CA GLY A 270 -5.90 -14.70 -0.03
C GLY A 270 -6.50 -15.06 1.33
N VAL A 271 -5.67 -15.11 2.39
CA VAL A 271 -6.15 -15.38 3.75
C VAL A 271 -7.07 -14.25 4.24
N ASN A 272 -6.76 -12.99 3.94
CA ASN A 272 -7.62 -11.88 4.34
C ASN A 272 -8.99 -11.96 3.68
N ILE A 273 -9.05 -12.17 2.37
CA ILE A 273 -10.31 -12.30 1.63
C ILE A 273 -11.11 -13.50 2.15
N ALA A 274 -10.46 -14.64 2.37
CA ALA A 274 -11.11 -15.83 2.92
C ALA A 274 -11.71 -15.55 4.31
N LEU A 275 -10.99 -14.81 5.17
CA LEU A 275 -11.51 -14.39 6.46
C LEU A 275 -12.70 -13.43 6.35
N ASP A 276 -12.70 -12.54 5.37
CA ASP A 276 -13.82 -11.61 5.16
C ASP A 276 -15.09 -12.36 4.73
N VAL A 277 -14.96 -13.31 3.80
CA VAL A 277 -16.06 -14.21 3.40
C VAL A 277 -16.54 -15.07 4.58
N TRP A 278 -15.61 -15.61 5.37
CA TRP A 278 -15.93 -16.38 6.57
C TRP A 278 -16.69 -15.54 7.60
N MET A 279 -16.22 -14.33 7.88
CA MET A 279 -16.85 -13.40 8.82
C MET A 279 -18.21 -12.92 8.34
N PHE A 280 -18.44 -12.85 7.03
CA PHE A 280 -19.77 -12.63 6.45
C PHE A 280 -20.73 -13.80 6.71
N ALA A 281 -20.24 -15.03 6.58
CA ALA A 281 -21.05 -16.24 6.77
C ALA A 281 -21.46 -16.46 8.24
N LEU A 282 -20.59 -16.12 9.20
CA LEU A 282 -20.83 -16.32 10.65
C LEU A 282 -22.18 -15.77 11.17
N PRO A 283 -22.54 -14.48 10.97
CA PRO A 283 -23.83 -13.99 11.45
C PRO A 283 -25.01 -14.62 10.69
N LEU A 284 -24.84 -15.01 9.43
CA LEU A 284 -25.91 -15.61 8.62
C LEU A 284 -26.37 -16.96 9.18
N THR A 285 -25.45 -17.79 9.70
CA THR A 285 -25.80 -19.08 10.32
C THR A 285 -26.66 -18.88 11.57
N GLN A 286 -26.36 -17.85 12.37
CA GLN A 286 -27.12 -17.51 13.56
C GLN A 286 -28.48 -16.88 13.22
N LEU A 287 -28.54 -15.99 12.23
CA LEU A 287 -29.79 -15.38 11.76
C LEU A 287 -30.75 -16.38 11.12
N TYR A 288 -30.26 -17.49 10.57
CA TYR A 288 -31.13 -18.55 10.06
C TYR A 288 -31.81 -19.32 11.19
N SER A 289 -31.10 -19.54 12.30
CA SER A 289 -31.63 -20.21 13.49
C SER A 289 -32.58 -19.34 14.32
N LEU A 290 -32.44 -18.02 14.28
CA LEU A 290 -33.35 -17.10 14.96
C LEU A 290 -34.61 -16.88 14.11
N GLY A 291 -35.77 -17.27 14.64
CA GLY A 291 -37.11 -17.09 14.03
C GLY A 291 -37.58 -15.62 13.93
N LEU A 292 -36.70 -14.71 13.49
CA LEU A 292 -36.97 -13.30 13.27
C LEU A 292 -37.86 -13.10 12.04
N GLN A 293 -38.76 -12.11 12.11
CA GLN A 293 -39.55 -11.67 10.96
C GLN A 293 -38.62 -11.24 9.80
N PRO A 294 -38.93 -11.61 8.54
CA PRO A 294 -38.03 -11.43 7.40
C PRO A 294 -37.58 -9.97 7.17
N LYS A 295 -38.41 -8.99 7.51
CA LYS A 295 -38.06 -7.55 7.44
C LYS A 295 -36.93 -7.16 8.41
N LYS A 296 -36.95 -7.68 9.64
CA LYS A 296 -35.89 -7.44 10.64
C LYS A 296 -34.62 -8.21 10.28
N LYS A 297 -34.78 -9.41 9.72
CA LYS A 297 -33.69 -10.24 9.22
C LYS A 297 -32.92 -9.55 8.09
N ALA A 298 -33.63 -8.95 7.13
CA ALA A 298 -33.03 -8.19 6.04
C ALA A 298 -32.26 -6.95 6.53
N GLY A 299 -32.81 -6.18 7.49
CA GLY A 299 -32.13 -5.02 8.06
C GLY A 299 -30.81 -5.38 8.75
N VAL A 300 -30.78 -6.48 9.50
CA VAL A 300 -29.55 -6.97 10.14
C VAL A 300 -28.55 -7.48 9.10
N MET A 301 -29.00 -8.16 8.04
CA MET A 301 -28.10 -8.56 6.93
C MET A 301 -27.47 -7.37 6.21
N VAL A 302 -28.24 -6.30 5.96
CA VAL A 302 -27.71 -5.08 5.32
C VAL A 302 -26.67 -4.40 6.22
N ILE A 303 -26.91 -4.32 7.53
CA ILE A 303 -25.96 -3.73 8.48
C ILE A 303 -24.64 -4.52 8.51
N PHE A 304 -24.70 -5.86 8.48
CA PHE A 304 -23.50 -6.69 8.42
C PHE A 304 -22.80 -6.62 7.05
N GLY A 305 -23.57 -6.55 5.95
CA GLY A 305 -23.01 -6.42 4.60
C GLY A 305 -22.26 -5.10 4.38
N VAL A 306 -22.78 -3.99 4.89
CA VAL A 306 -22.11 -2.67 4.81
C VAL A 306 -20.85 -2.62 5.68
N GLY A 307 -20.76 -3.39 6.76
CA GLY A 307 -19.57 -3.43 7.62
C GLY A 307 -18.38 -4.19 7.03
N ILE A 308 -18.56 -4.90 5.91
CA ILE A 308 -17.54 -5.73 5.25
C ILE A 308 -16.99 -5.09 3.98
N LEU A 309 -17.71 -4.12 3.40
CA LEU A 309 -17.37 -3.43 2.15
C LEU A 309 -16.65 -2.11 2.43
#